data_AF-A0A133ZVM1-F1
#
_entry.id   AF-A0A133ZVM1-F1
#
_cell.length_a   1.000
_cell.length_b   1.000
_cell.length_c   1.000
_cell.angle_alpha   90.00
_cell.angle_beta   90.00
_cell.angle_gamma   90.00
#
_symmetry.space_group_name_H-M   'P 1'
#
loop_
_entity.id
_entity.type
_entity.pdbx_description
1 polymer ?
#
loop_
_entity_poly.entity_id
_entity_poly.type
_entity_poly.pdbx_seq_one_letter_code
_entity_poly.pdbx_strand_id
1 'polypeptide(L)'
;MEKYKFSNSRIYKINEKLNKKPYKYIYKELLPKKVYDRLQSEIYLLNQKTIAKDWDNILKDYFENKVRGKEIKAKKILTDEKIIWQFWGQGWDYEKLPSVVKICFKSMEKYGRDYTVIRLDNESIKEYLDIPEYILEKLNDKRMGYAHFSDILRFALLSNYGGVWMDATILLTDYISEKYFQMDYFLFQRDENLENKKEWEDYDSIYFSWSKKSKVRMLSSVIFSHKNNKVINTLLDMLMIFWENNDTVPNYFILQILYNELIENYYKNEQCQIISDTFPHEMFRVWFDKYSEERLMEIMKKSDIHKLSFKIENSKRKKDKTFFEYFEKMYRIN
;
A
#
# COMPACT_ATOMS: atom_id res chain seq x y z
N MET A 1 12.02 16.54 -24.12
CA MET A 1 11.25 15.96 -23.00
C MET A 1 11.80 14.56 -22.78
N GLU A 2 12.30 14.26 -21.58
CA GLU A 2 12.76 12.90 -21.25
C GLU A 2 11.55 11.94 -21.28
N LYS A 3 11.70 10.82 -21.99
CA LYS A 3 10.62 10.01 -22.57
C LYS A 3 9.61 9.45 -21.55
N TYR A 4 9.98 9.35 -20.26
CA TYR A 4 9.15 8.77 -19.18
C TYR A 4 9.19 9.57 -17.87
N LYS A 5 9.37 10.89 -17.94
CA LYS A 5 9.28 11.76 -16.76
C LYS A 5 7.84 11.99 -16.35
N PHE A 6 7.57 11.79 -15.07
CA PHE A 6 6.27 12.07 -14.47
C PHE A 6 6.20 13.50 -13.99
N SER A 7 5.03 14.11 -14.10
CA SER A 7 4.84 15.44 -13.53
C SER A 7 3.42 15.68 -13.03
N ASN A 8 3.32 16.39 -11.90
CA ASN A 8 2.02 16.88 -11.45
C ASN A 8 1.41 17.85 -12.47
N SER A 9 0.09 17.86 -12.53
CA SER A 9 -0.65 18.80 -13.37
C SER A 9 -0.31 20.25 -13.01
N ARG A 10 -0.36 21.16 -13.99
CA ARG A 10 -0.08 22.59 -13.75
C ARG A 10 -0.98 23.18 -12.65
N ILE A 11 -2.25 22.78 -12.65
CA ILE A 11 -3.23 23.20 -11.64
C ILE A 11 -2.84 22.67 -10.26
N TYR A 12 -2.41 21.41 -10.15
CA TYR A 12 -1.95 20.84 -8.89
C TYR A 12 -0.74 21.59 -8.32
N LYS A 13 0.26 21.89 -9.16
CA LYS A 13 1.45 22.66 -8.75
C LYS A 13 1.09 24.07 -8.29
N ILE A 14 0.15 24.74 -8.98
CA ILE A 14 -0.38 26.04 -8.56
C ILE A 14 -1.09 25.91 -7.20
N ASN A 15 -1.95 24.91 -7.04
CA ASN A 15 -2.67 24.66 -5.79
C ASN A 15 -1.74 24.38 -4.61
N GLU A 16 -0.68 23.59 -4.80
CA GLU A 16 0.34 23.37 -3.77
C GLU A 16 1.05 24.68 -3.38
N LYS A 17 1.37 25.53 -4.35
CA LYS A 17 1.98 26.85 -4.10
C LYS A 17 1.02 27.75 -3.32
N LEU A 18 -0.27 27.78 -3.69
CA LEU A 18 -1.29 28.56 -2.99
C LEU A 18 -1.53 28.07 -1.55
N ASN A 19 -1.33 26.78 -1.29
CA ASN A 19 -1.43 26.18 0.04
C ASN A 19 -0.20 26.39 0.93
N LYS A 20 0.85 27.05 0.42
CA LYS A 20 2.07 27.41 1.16
C LYS A 20 2.09 28.91 1.46
N LYS A 21 2.90 29.32 2.45
CA LYS A 21 3.10 30.74 2.76
C LYS A 21 3.71 31.46 1.54
N PRO A 22 3.35 32.72 1.25
CA PRO A 22 2.42 33.57 2.01
C PRO A 22 0.93 33.38 1.64
N TYR A 23 0.62 32.74 0.52
CA TYR A 23 -0.74 32.69 -0.06
C TYR A 23 -1.75 31.87 0.76
N LYS A 24 -1.27 30.92 1.58
CA LYS A 24 -2.10 29.98 2.35
C LYS A 24 -3.26 30.64 3.10
N TYR A 25 -3.01 31.79 3.74
CA TYR A 25 -4.02 32.48 4.54
C TYR A 25 -5.16 32.98 3.66
N ILE A 26 -4.81 33.70 2.59
CA ILE A 26 -5.78 34.21 1.62
C ILE A 26 -6.52 33.05 0.94
N TYR A 27 -5.80 32.04 0.45
CA TYR A 27 -6.39 30.95 -0.32
C TYR A 27 -7.38 30.10 0.51
N LYS A 28 -7.08 29.88 1.79
CA LYS A 28 -7.93 29.09 2.69
C LYS A 28 -9.07 29.93 3.31
N GLU A 29 -8.85 31.21 3.60
CA GLU A 29 -9.82 32.05 4.30
C GLU A 29 -10.87 32.67 3.36
N LEU A 30 -10.57 32.83 2.07
CA LEU A 30 -11.52 33.39 1.09
C LEU A 30 -12.66 32.42 0.69
N LEU A 31 -12.53 31.12 0.97
CA LEU A 31 -13.51 30.12 0.55
C LEU A 31 -14.19 29.47 1.76
N PRO A 32 -15.52 29.27 1.74
CA PRO A 32 -16.17 28.42 2.72
C PRO A 32 -15.52 27.03 2.75
N LYS A 33 -15.30 26.47 3.95
CA LYS A 33 -14.59 25.19 4.14
C LYS A 33 -15.06 24.08 3.18
N LYS A 34 -16.38 23.90 3.03
CA LYS A 34 -16.97 22.90 2.12
C LYS A 34 -16.57 23.10 0.66
N VAL A 35 -16.48 24.36 0.21
CA VAL A 35 -16.09 24.71 -1.17
C VAL A 35 -14.60 24.44 -1.36
N TYR A 36 -13.79 24.86 -0.39
CA TYR A 36 -12.35 24.60 -0.39
C TYR A 36 -12.05 23.10 -0.43
N ASP A 37 -12.67 22.30 0.44
CA ASP A 37 -12.48 20.85 0.51
C ASP A 37 -12.86 20.18 -0.83
N ARG A 38 -14.00 20.55 -1.43
CA ARG A 38 -14.41 20.06 -2.75
C ARG A 38 -13.41 20.43 -3.85
N LEU A 39 -12.88 21.65 -3.82
CA LEU A 39 -11.86 22.10 -4.77
C LEU A 39 -10.58 21.28 -4.64
N GLN A 40 -10.13 21.02 -3.40
CA GLN A 40 -8.95 20.18 -3.16
C GLN A 40 -9.15 18.76 -3.69
N SER A 41 -10.32 18.15 -3.46
CA SER A 41 -10.64 16.83 -3.99
C SER A 41 -10.65 16.77 -5.51
N GLU A 42 -11.27 17.75 -6.19
CA GLU A 42 -11.26 17.80 -7.67
C GLU A 42 -9.85 18.00 -8.23
N ILE A 43 -9.04 18.89 -7.63
CA ILE A 43 -7.64 19.10 -8.04
C ILE A 43 -6.81 17.83 -7.85
N TYR A 44 -7.06 17.09 -6.77
CA TYR A 44 -6.40 15.80 -6.51
C TYR A 44 -6.78 14.76 -7.58
N LEU A 45 -8.06 14.61 -7.90
CA LEU A 45 -8.54 13.71 -8.96
C LEU A 45 -8.00 14.10 -10.35
N LEU A 46 -7.89 15.39 -10.66
CA LEU A 46 -7.26 15.88 -11.90
C LEU A 46 -5.77 15.52 -11.96
N ASN A 47 -5.08 15.56 -10.82
CA ASN A 47 -3.68 15.14 -10.76
C ASN A 47 -3.53 13.62 -10.97
N GLN A 48 -4.42 12.80 -10.40
CA GLN A 48 -4.45 11.36 -10.68
C GLN A 48 -4.62 11.08 -12.18
N LYS A 49 -5.52 11.81 -12.86
CA LYS A 49 -5.69 11.69 -14.33
C LYS A 49 -4.41 12.02 -15.11
N THR A 50 -3.63 12.99 -14.64
CA THR A 50 -2.35 13.36 -15.28
C THR A 50 -1.34 12.23 -15.12
N ILE A 51 -1.22 11.68 -13.91
CA ILE A 51 -0.31 10.56 -13.62
C ILE A 51 -0.74 9.27 -14.35
N ALA A 52 -2.05 9.01 -14.45
CA ALA A 52 -2.58 7.90 -15.23
C ALA A 52 -2.16 8.00 -16.71
N LYS A 53 -2.21 9.20 -17.30
CA LYS A 53 -1.73 9.43 -18.66
C LYS A 53 -0.22 9.16 -18.80
N ASP A 54 0.57 9.57 -17.80
CA ASP A 54 2.01 9.29 -17.79
C ASP A 54 2.28 7.77 -17.71
N TRP A 55 1.49 7.03 -16.92
CA TRP A 55 1.53 5.56 -16.89
C TRP A 55 1.12 4.93 -18.22
N ASP A 56 0.02 5.38 -18.83
CA ASP A 56 -0.46 4.87 -20.11
C ASP A 56 0.61 5.00 -21.21
N ASN A 57 1.41 6.08 -21.19
CA ASN A 57 2.52 6.24 -22.14
C ASN A 57 3.57 5.14 -22.00
N ILE A 58 3.93 4.77 -20.75
CA ILE A 58 4.87 3.66 -20.51
C ILE A 58 4.22 2.33 -20.87
N LEU A 59 2.99 2.09 -20.40
CA LEU A 59 2.27 0.83 -20.64
C LEU A 59 2.11 0.56 -22.14
N LYS A 60 1.77 1.58 -22.93
CA LYS A 60 1.69 1.46 -24.40
C LYS A 60 3.01 0.99 -24.99
N ASP A 61 4.11 1.68 -24.67
CA ASP A 61 5.45 1.29 -25.16
C ASP A 61 5.84 -0.11 -24.64
N TYR A 62 5.44 -0.49 -23.43
CA TYR A 62 5.71 -1.80 -22.86
C TYR A 62 4.96 -2.91 -23.61
N PHE A 63 3.65 -2.77 -23.84
CA PHE A 63 2.88 -3.76 -24.58
C PHE A 63 3.22 -3.81 -26.09
N GLU A 64 3.80 -2.73 -26.64
CA GLU A 64 4.40 -2.70 -27.97
C GLU A 64 5.86 -3.21 -28.01
N ASN A 65 6.38 -3.75 -26.88
CA ASN A 65 7.74 -4.28 -26.73
C ASN A 65 8.87 -3.26 -26.97
N LYS A 66 8.60 -1.96 -26.79
CA LYS A 66 9.56 -0.86 -26.95
C LYS A 66 10.36 -0.53 -25.69
N VAL A 67 9.87 -0.96 -24.52
CA VAL A 67 10.52 -0.76 -23.22
C VAL A 67 10.29 -1.98 -22.32
N ARG A 68 11.26 -2.26 -21.44
CA ARG A 68 11.19 -3.30 -20.40
C ARG A 68 11.84 -2.80 -19.12
N GLY A 69 11.36 -3.29 -17.99
CA GLY A 69 12.00 -3.02 -16.69
C GLY A 69 13.32 -3.77 -16.58
N LYS A 70 14.22 -3.27 -15.74
CA LYS A 70 15.41 -4.03 -15.33
C LYS A 70 14.98 -5.19 -14.46
N GLU A 71 15.43 -6.38 -14.82
CA GLU A 71 15.16 -7.63 -14.09
C GLU A 71 15.75 -7.58 -12.67
N ILE A 72 14.98 -8.03 -11.68
CA ILE A 72 15.47 -8.31 -10.32
C ILE A 72 15.49 -9.83 -10.15
N LYS A 73 16.68 -10.39 -9.96
CA LYS A 73 16.88 -11.85 -9.88
C LYS A 73 16.82 -12.35 -8.45
N ALA A 74 16.20 -13.52 -8.28
CA ALA A 74 16.30 -14.33 -7.07
C ALA A 74 17.75 -14.78 -6.82
N LYS A 75 18.21 -14.69 -5.57
CA LYS A 75 19.53 -15.18 -5.13
C LYS A 75 19.48 -16.47 -4.34
N LYS A 76 18.30 -16.84 -3.83
CA LYS A 76 18.05 -18.09 -3.10
C LYS A 76 17.08 -18.97 -3.86
N ILE A 77 17.15 -20.26 -3.58
CA ILE A 77 16.10 -21.22 -3.93
C ILE A 77 15.33 -21.48 -2.64
N LEU A 78 14.04 -21.22 -2.66
CA LEU A 78 13.13 -21.52 -1.57
C LEU A 78 12.21 -22.65 -2.02
N THR A 79 12.04 -23.66 -1.18
CA THR A 79 11.20 -24.84 -1.45
C THR A 79 9.79 -24.69 -0.88
N ASP A 80 9.58 -23.74 0.02
CA ASP A 80 8.29 -23.49 0.64
C ASP A 80 7.34 -22.77 -0.33
N GLU A 81 6.15 -23.32 -0.52
CA GLU A 81 5.11 -22.69 -1.36
C GLU A 81 4.28 -21.65 -0.59
N LYS A 82 4.41 -21.64 0.75
CA LYS A 82 3.61 -20.83 1.68
C LYS A 82 4.50 -19.86 2.47
N ILE A 83 4.97 -18.81 1.79
CA ILE A 83 5.85 -17.79 2.36
C ILE A 83 5.07 -16.52 2.69
N ILE A 84 5.29 -15.96 3.87
CA ILE A 84 4.85 -14.61 4.25
C ILE A 84 6.07 -13.69 4.29
N TRP A 85 6.06 -12.65 3.47
CA TRP A 85 7.10 -11.62 3.41
C TRP A 85 6.69 -10.40 4.23
N GLN A 86 7.55 -9.97 5.15
CA GLN A 86 7.44 -8.68 5.83
C GLN A 86 8.74 -7.88 5.67
N PHE A 87 8.65 -6.56 5.63
CA PHE A 87 9.80 -5.68 5.59
C PHE A 87 9.73 -4.57 6.65
N TRP A 88 10.86 -4.33 7.30
CA TRP A 88 11.07 -3.19 8.20
C TRP A 88 12.52 -2.72 8.11
N GLY A 89 12.74 -1.62 7.38
CA GLY A 89 14.10 -1.16 7.03
C GLY A 89 15.00 -0.84 8.23
N GLN A 90 14.42 -0.47 9.37
CA GLN A 90 15.15 -0.18 10.61
C GLN A 90 15.60 -1.44 11.38
N GLY A 91 15.22 -2.64 10.92
CA GLY A 91 15.55 -3.91 11.57
C GLY A 91 14.49 -4.41 12.56
N TRP A 92 14.49 -5.72 12.79
CA TRP A 92 13.46 -6.43 13.57
C TRP A 92 13.81 -6.65 15.05
N ASP A 93 14.67 -5.81 15.62
CA ASP A 93 14.90 -5.79 17.07
C ASP A 93 13.57 -5.51 17.79
N TYR A 94 12.97 -6.56 18.35
CA TYR A 94 11.61 -6.53 18.85
C TYR A 94 11.39 -5.39 19.83
N GLU A 95 12.36 -5.11 20.71
CA GLU A 95 12.20 -4.08 21.74
C GLU A 95 12.16 -2.65 21.18
N LYS A 96 12.76 -2.43 20.01
CA LYS A 96 12.78 -1.14 19.30
C LYS A 96 11.58 -0.94 18.38
N LEU A 97 10.75 -1.97 18.16
CA LEU A 97 9.57 -1.86 17.31
C LEU A 97 8.49 -0.97 17.98
N PRO A 98 7.74 -0.17 17.21
CA PRO A 98 6.55 0.52 17.70
C PRO A 98 5.53 -0.48 18.29
N SER A 99 4.73 -0.07 19.27
CA SER A 99 3.81 -0.98 19.99
C SER A 99 2.80 -1.66 19.06
N VAL A 100 2.27 -0.96 18.07
CA VAL A 100 1.38 -1.53 17.04
C VAL A 100 2.12 -2.59 16.22
N VAL A 101 3.39 -2.36 15.90
CA VAL A 101 4.21 -3.34 15.17
C VAL A 101 4.51 -4.54 16.07
N LYS A 102 4.77 -4.36 17.38
CA LYS A 102 4.90 -5.47 18.34
C LYS A 102 3.62 -6.33 18.40
N ILE A 103 2.45 -5.69 18.45
CA ILE A 103 1.14 -6.38 18.41
C ILE A 103 1.00 -7.20 17.11
N CYS A 104 1.27 -6.57 15.96
CA CYS A 104 1.19 -7.24 14.66
C CYS A 104 2.19 -8.40 14.56
N PHE A 105 3.41 -8.22 15.05
CA PHE A 105 4.44 -9.25 15.13
C PHE A 105 3.95 -10.48 15.90
N LYS A 106 3.38 -10.27 17.10
CA LYS A 106 2.84 -11.36 17.94
C LYS A 106 1.65 -12.06 17.30
N SER A 107 0.77 -11.31 16.64
CA SER A 107 -0.34 -11.90 15.89
C SER A 107 0.15 -12.76 14.72
N MET A 108 1.21 -12.32 14.04
CA MET A 108 1.82 -13.07 12.94
C MET A 108 2.49 -14.35 13.45
N GLU A 109 3.15 -14.33 14.61
CA GLU A 109 3.69 -15.56 15.24
C GLU A 109 2.58 -16.56 15.58
N LYS A 110 1.41 -16.08 16.02
CA LYS A 110 0.29 -16.92 16.41
C LYS A 110 -0.43 -17.54 15.21
N TYR A 111 -0.83 -16.72 14.24
CA TYR A 111 -1.71 -17.11 13.13
C TYR A 111 -0.97 -17.41 11.82
N GLY A 112 0.30 -17.00 11.72
CA GLY A 112 1.17 -17.29 10.59
C GLY A 112 2.02 -18.55 10.75
N ARG A 113 1.83 -19.34 11.82
CA ARG A 113 2.66 -20.51 12.17
C ARG A 113 2.70 -21.63 11.13
N ASP A 114 1.67 -21.70 10.27
CA ASP A 114 1.59 -22.69 9.19
C ASP A 114 2.32 -22.20 7.91
N TYR A 115 3.02 -21.07 8.00
CA TYR A 115 3.73 -20.41 6.92
C TYR A 115 5.18 -20.12 7.31
N THR A 116 6.06 -20.07 6.31
CA THR A 116 7.41 -19.56 6.50
C THR A 116 7.37 -18.03 6.52
N VAL A 117 7.44 -17.43 7.71
CA VAL A 117 7.45 -15.97 7.89
C VAL A 117 8.86 -15.43 7.75
N ILE A 118 9.15 -14.77 6.63
CA ILE A 118 10.45 -14.15 6.35
C ILE A 118 10.36 -12.65 6.58
N ARG A 119 11.15 -12.18 7.56
CA ARG A 119 11.23 -10.79 7.98
C ARG A 119 12.52 -10.18 7.45
N LEU A 120 12.36 -9.20 6.57
CA LEU A 120 13.43 -8.53 5.84
C LEU A 120 13.68 -7.14 6.42
N ASP A 121 14.93 -6.71 6.34
CA ASP A 121 15.43 -5.37 6.64
C ASP A 121 16.48 -4.98 5.59
N ASN A 122 17.11 -3.82 5.74
CA ASN A 122 18.07 -3.33 4.75
C ASN A 122 19.27 -4.25 4.51
N GLU A 123 19.63 -5.07 5.49
CA GLU A 123 20.79 -5.96 5.38
C GLU A 123 20.40 -7.30 4.78
N SER A 124 19.28 -7.87 5.20
CA SER A 124 18.84 -9.21 4.79
C SER A 124 18.24 -9.26 3.39
N ILE A 125 17.74 -8.14 2.83
CA ILE A 125 17.18 -8.11 1.46
C ILE A 125 18.18 -8.61 0.40
N LYS A 126 19.47 -8.31 0.56
CA LYS A 126 20.54 -8.67 -0.39
C LYS A 126 20.80 -10.18 -0.45
N GLU A 127 20.27 -10.94 0.50
CA GLU A 127 20.33 -12.39 0.48
C GLU A 127 19.29 -13.02 -0.44
N TYR A 128 18.20 -12.29 -0.73
CA TYR A 128 17.06 -12.81 -1.50
C TYR A 128 16.99 -12.21 -2.91
N LEU A 129 17.36 -10.95 -3.08
CA LEU A 129 17.20 -10.24 -4.35
C LEU A 129 18.48 -9.54 -4.76
N ASP A 130 18.75 -9.55 -6.05
CA ASP A 130 19.76 -8.71 -6.69
C ASP A 130 19.13 -7.38 -7.12
N ILE A 131 19.05 -6.43 -6.18
CA ILE A 131 18.42 -5.12 -6.40
C ILE A 131 19.38 -4.22 -7.19
N PRO A 132 18.97 -3.65 -8.32
CA PRO A 132 19.84 -2.79 -9.12
C PRO A 132 20.37 -1.57 -8.37
N GLU A 133 21.64 -1.25 -8.57
CA GLU A 133 22.36 -0.19 -7.83
C GLU A 133 21.63 1.15 -7.84
N TYR A 134 21.06 1.57 -8.99
CA TYR A 134 20.36 2.85 -9.11
C TYR A 134 19.13 2.97 -8.17
N ILE A 135 18.52 1.85 -7.76
CA ILE A 135 17.44 1.83 -6.77
C ILE A 135 18.01 2.06 -5.36
N LEU A 136 19.11 1.36 -5.03
CA LEU A 136 19.79 1.48 -3.74
C LEU A 136 20.36 2.89 -3.54
N GLU A 137 20.99 3.46 -4.57
CA GLU A 137 21.45 4.86 -4.59
C GLU A 137 20.31 5.83 -4.31
N LYS A 138 19.17 5.68 -4.98
CA LYS A 138 18.00 6.56 -4.75
C LYS A 138 17.45 6.43 -3.34
N LEU A 139 17.46 5.24 -2.75
CA LEU A 139 17.05 5.02 -1.36
C LEU A 139 18.04 5.70 -0.39
N ASN A 140 19.34 5.48 -0.58
CA ASN A 140 20.41 6.05 0.25
C ASN A 140 20.45 7.58 0.19
N ASP A 141 20.25 8.14 -1.00
CA ASP A 141 20.19 9.59 -1.24
C ASP A 141 18.87 10.23 -0.80
N LYS A 142 17.92 9.44 -0.27
CA LYS A 142 16.58 9.89 0.15
C LYS A 142 15.73 10.47 -0.99
N ARG A 143 16.09 10.18 -2.25
CA ARG A 143 15.24 10.42 -3.43
C ARG A 143 14.06 9.46 -3.47
N MET A 144 14.24 8.27 -2.89
CA MET A 144 13.21 7.26 -2.65
C MET A 144 13.00 7.06 -1.15
N GLY A 145 11.75 7.10 -0.69
CA GLY A 145 11.39 6.73 0.68
C GLY A 145 11.07 5.25 0.81
N TYR A 146 11.15 4.70 2.03
CA TYR A 146 10.85 3.29 2.32
C TYR A 146 9.46 2.82 1.87
N ALA A 147 8.46 3.72 1.84
CA ALA A 147 7.13 3.38 1.34
C ALA A 147 7.19 2.90 -0.11
N HIS A 148 7.91 3.62 -0.97
CA HIS A 148 8.05 3.28 -2.38
C HIS A 148 9.10 2.20 -2.64
N PHE A 149 10.15 2.14 -1.83
CA PHE A 149 11.09 1.01 -1.88
C PHE A 149 10.38 -0.31 -1.58
N SER A 150 9.47 -0.31 -0.59
CA SER A 150 8.63 -1.47 -0.27
C SER A 150 7.69 -1.84 -1.43
N ASP A 151 7.31 -0.88 -2.28
CA ASP A 151 6.55 -1.17 -3.50
C ASP A 151 7.35 -2.03 -4.47
N ILE A 152 8.63 -1.71 -4.69
CA ILE A 152 9.53 -2.53 -5.52
C ILE A 152 9.75 -3.89 -4.85
N LEU A 153 10.11 -3.88 -3.57
CA LEU A 153 10.48 -5.08 -2.84
C LEU A 153 9.35 -6.11 -2.84
N ARG A 154 8.09 -5.70 -2.62
CA ARG A 154 6.97 -6.64 -2.60
C ARG A 154 6.76 -7.34 -3.92
N PHE A 155 6.78 -6.59 -5.04
CA PHE A 155 6.56 -7.21 -6.34
C PHE A 155 7.78 -8.02 -6.78
N ALA A 156 8.99 -7.60 -6.42
CA ALA A 156 10.20 -8.38 -6.67
C ALA A 156 10.17 -9.73 -5.95
N LEU A 157 9.77 -9.76 -4.67
CA LEU A 157 9.63 -11.01 -3.90
C LEU A 157 8.51 -11.89 -4.47
N LEU A 158 7.33 -11.33 -4.69
CA LEU A 158 6.18 -12.09 -5.22
C LEU A 158 6.41 -12.61 -6.63
N SER A 159 7.07 -11.83 -7.49
CA SER A 159 7.46 -12.24 -8.84
C SER A 159 8.40 -13.44 -8.81
N ASN A 160 9.43 -13.39 -7.96
CA ASN A 160 10.51 -14.39 -7.91
C ASN A 160 10.20 -15.63 -7.08
N TYR A 161 9.40 -15.49 -6.02
CA TYR A 161 9.17 -16.53 -5.01
C TYR A 161 7.70 -16.85 -4.79
N GLY A 162 6.77 -15.99 -5.23
CA GLY A 162 5.37 -16.10 -4.84
C GLY A 162 5.15 -15.88 -3.34
N GLY A 163 4.06 -16.44 -2.82
CA GLY A 163 3.64 -16.31 -1.43
C GLY A 163 2.76 -15.09 -1.21
N VAL A 164 2.91 -14.45 -0.06
CA VAL A 164 2.14 -13.26 0.31
C VAL A 164 3.04 -12.17 0.90
N TRP A 165 2.88 -10.95 0.40
CA TRP A 165 3.40 -9.76 1.07
C TRP A 165 2.41 -9.32 2.15
N MET A 166 2.90 -9.08 3.36
CA MET A 166 2.13 -8.42 4.43
C MET A 166 2.99 -7.35 5.08
N ASP A 167 2.50 -6.11 5.10
CA ASP A 167 3.16 -5.03 5.84
C ASP A 167 3.42 -5.42 7.30
N ALA A 168 4.45 -4.84 7.92
CA ALA A 168 4.76 -5.05 9.34
C ALA A 168 3.62 -4.64 10.31
N THR A 169 2.64 -3.88 9.83
CA THR A 169 1.47 -3.42 10.60
C THR A 169 0.18 -4.16 10.22
N ILE A 170 0.29 -5.39 9.70
CA ILE A 170 -0.87 -6.26 9.50
C ILE A 170 -1.11 -7.05 10.79
N LEU A 171 -2.27 -6.83 11.39
CA LEU A 171 -2.79 -7.62 12.51
C LEU A 171 -3.61 -8.78 11.94
N LEU A 172 -3.28 -10.00 12.35
CA LEU A 172 -4.10 -11.19 12.10
C LEU A 172 -4.97 -11.47 13.33
N THR A 173 -6.27 -11.69 13.13
CA THR A 173 -7.19 -12.11 14.21
C THR A 173 -7.57 -13.59 14.14
N ASP A 174 -7.32 -14.23 13.00
CA ASP A 174 -7.46 -15.66 12.78
C ASP A 174 -6.45 -16.15 11.71
N TYR A 175 -6.42 -17.46 11.45
CA TYR A 175 -5.62 -18.07 10.39
C TYR A 175 -6.00 -17.54 9.02
N ILE A 176 -5.01 -17.42 8.14
CA ILE A 176 -5.22 -16.91 6.78
C ILE A 176 -6.02 -17.95 5.98
N SER A 177 -7.13 -17.51 5.39
CA SER A 177 -7.96 -18.38 4.56
C SER A 177 -7.22 -18.89 3.32
N GLU A 178 -7.21 -20.22 3.13
CA GLU A 178 -6.56 -20.88 2.00
C GLU A 178 -7.06 -20.39 0.63
N LYS A 179 -8.30 -19.86 0.58
CA LYS A 179 -8.90 -19.32 -0.65
C LYS A 179 -8.03 -18.28 -1.35
N TYR A 180 -7.25 -17.49 -0.59
CA TYR A 180 -6.38 -16.47 -1.15
C TYR A 180 -5.16 -17.05 -1.87
N PHE A 181 -4.68 -18.22 -1.45
CA PHE A 181 -3.56 -18.93 -2.08
C PHE A 181 -4.01 -19.73 -3.31
N GLN A 182 -5.30 -20.03 -3.43
CA GLN A 182 -5.85 -20.73 -4.60
C GLN A 182 -6.04 -19.80 -5.82
N MET A 183 -6.01 -18.48 -5.61
CA MET A 183 -6.08 -17.49 -6.69
C MET A 183 -4.68 -17.25 -7.27
N ASP A 184 -4.58 -17.03 -8.59
CA ASP A 184 -3.31 -16.70 -9.27
C ASP A 184 -2.59 -15.50 -8.61
N TYR A 185 -3.38 -14.50 -8.20
CA TYR A 185 -2.99 -13.44 -7.27
C TYR A 185 -4.24 -12.88 -6.58
N PHE A 186 -4.06 -12.22 -5.44
CA PHE A 186 -5.14 -11.54 -4.72
C PHE A 186 -4.63 -10.30 -4.00
N LEU A 187 -5.45 -9.25 -3.99
CA LEU A 187 -5.31 -8.07 -3.14
C LEU A 187 -6.70 -7.46 -2.92
N PHE A 188 -6.87 -6.69 -1.84
CA PHE A 188 -8.17 -6.06 -1.58
C PHE A 188 -8.41 -4.87 -2.52
N GLN A 189 -9.65 -4.75 -3.01
CA GLN A 189 -10.04 -3.79 -4.05
C GLN A 189 -11.28 -3.00 -3.63
N ARG A 190 -11.47 -1.82 -4.22
CA ARG A 190 -12.65 -0.99 -3.98
C ARG A 190 -13.90 -1.66 -4.53
N ASP A 191 -14.78 -2.09 -3.63
CA ASP A 191 -16.08 -2.66 -3.97
C ASP A 191 -17.12 -1.56 -4.28
N GLU A 192 -17.68 -1.59 -5.49
CA GLU A 192 -18.74 -0.67 -5.92
C GLU A 192 -20.08 -0.94 -5.26
N ASN A 193 -20.28 -2.11 -4.66
CA ASN A 193 -21.53 -2.48 -3.98
C ASN A 193 -21.48 -2.25 -2.46
N LEU A 194 -20.38 -1.71 -1.93
CA LEU A 194 -20.25 -1.46 -0.50
C LEU A 194 -21.35 -0.53 0.02
N GLU A 195 -21.96 -0.90 1.14
CA GLU A 195 -22.86 -0.03 1.89
C GLU A 195 -22.09 1.07 2.65
N ASN A 196 -22.76 2.17 3.00
CA ASN A 196 -22.18 3.27 3.82
C ASN A 196 -20.88 3.89 3.26
N LYS A 197 -20.72 3.94 1.93
CA LYS A 197 -19.59 4.57 1.21
C LYS A 197 -19.25 5.96 1.77
N LYS A 198 -20.27 6.75 2.07
CA LYS A 198 -20.15 8.13 2.54
C LYS A 198 -19.32 8.24 3.83
N GLU A 199 -19.47 7.29 4.76
CA GLU A 199 -18.70 7.27 6.01
C GLU A 199 -17.20 7.08 5.77
N TRP A 200 -16.85 6.23 4.80
CA TRP A 200 -15.47 6.01 4.39
C TRP A 200 -14.89 7.22 3.68
N GLU A 201 -15.66 7.85 2.80
CA GLU A 201 -15.25 9.10 2.14
C GLU A 201 -15.07 10.25 3.13
N ASP A 202 -15.91 10.35 4.17
CA ASP A 202 -15.75 11.35 5.24
C ASP A 202 -14.55 11.05 6.15
N TYR A 203 -14.17 9.77 6.30
CA TYR A 203 -13.02 9.37 7.09
C TYR A 203 -11.69 9.71 6.39
N ASP A 204 -11.54 9.33 5.12
CA ASP A 204 -10.37 9.68 4.30
C ASP A 204 -10.78 9.68 2.81
N SER A 205 -11.13 10.87 2.30
CA SER A 205 -11.54 11.06 0.91
C SER A 205 -10.41 10.94 -0.12
N ILE A 206 -9.15 10.91 0.33
CA ILE A 206 -7.97 10.76 -0.55
C ILE A 206 -7.82 9.30 -0.95
N TYR A 207 -7.96 8.38 0.03
CA TYR A 207 -7.89 6.95 -0.21
C TYR A 207 -9.26 6.34 -0.53
N PHE A 208 -10.29 6.63 0.28
CA PHE A 208 -11.64 6.13 0.07
C PHE A 208 -12.45 7.11 -0.79
N SER A 209 -12.55 6.83 -2.09
CA SER A 209 -13.39 7.59 -3.00
C SER A 209 -14.11 6.68 -3.98
N TRP A 210 -15.44 6.82 -4.07
CA TRP A 210 -16.26 6.16 -5.09
C TRP A 210 -16.53 7.04 -6.32
N SER A 211 -15.82 8.15 -6.44
CA SER A 211 -15.81 8.91 -7.68
C SER A 211 -15.28 8.03 -8.81
N LYS A 212 -16.00 7.96 -9.93
CA LYS A 212 -15.52 7.29 -11.15
C LYS A 212 -14.20 7.87 -11.71
N LYS A 213 -13.82 9.07 -11.25
CA LYS A 213 -12.52 9.69 -11.58
C LYS A 213 -11.36 9.16 -10.72
N SER A 214 -11.66 8.52 -9.59
CA SER A 214 -10.64 8.00 -8.67
C SER A 214 -9.93 6.81 -9.29
N LYS A 215 -8.60 6.82 -9.19
CA LYS A 215 -7.68 5.78 -9.63
C LYS A 215 -7.05 5.03 -8.45
N VAL A 216 -7.37 5.44 -7.22
CA VAL A 216 -6.95 4.73 -5.99
C VAL A 216 -8.06 3.77 -5.62
N ARG A 217 -7.88 2.50 -5.99
CA ARG A 217 -8.94 1.47 -5.91
C ARG A 217 -8.47 0.15 -5.31
N MET A 218 -7.31 0.12 -4.68
CA MET A 218 -6.74 -1.11 -4.16
C MET A 218 -5.81 -0.87 -2.96
N LEU A 219 -5.73 -1.88 -2.09
CA LEU A 219 -4.82 -1.92 -0.95
C LEU A 219 -3.57 -2.73 -1.32
N SER A 220 -2.39 -2.10 -1.21
CA SER A 220 -1.11 -2.72 -1.55
C SER A 220 -0.36 -3.31 -0.35
N SER A 221 -0.92 -3.22 0.86
CA SER A 221 -0.28 -3.71 2.09
C SER A 221 -0.39 -5.23 2.29
N VAL A 222 -1.25 -5.88 1.50
CA VAL A 222 -1.45 -7.33 1.51
C VAL A 222 -1.64 -7.78 0.07
N ILE A 223 -0.73 -8.59 -0.46
CA ILE A 223 -0.79 -9.10 -1.83
C ILE A 223 -0.35 -10.56 -1.84
N PHE A 224 -1.23 -11.44 -2.27
CA PHE A 224 -0.96 -12.84 -2.53
C PHE A 224 -0.63 -13.01 -4.00
N SER A 225 0.31 -13.88 -4.33
CA SER A 225 0.62 -14.21 -5.72
C SER A 225 1.33 -15.54 -5.82
N HIS A 226 1.02 -16.29 -6.88
CA HIS A 226 1.93 -17.31 -7.36
C HIS A 226 3.16 -16.66 -8.00
N LYS A 227 4.27 -17.39 -7.98
CA LYS A 227 5.50 -17.00 -8.67
C LYS A 227 5.21 -16.77 -10.17
N ASN A 228 5.90 -15.80 -10.77
CA ASN A 228 5.78 -15.45 -12.20
C ASN A 228 4.38 -14.98 -12.65
N ASN A 229 3.52 -14.52 -11.74
CA ASN A 229 2.24 -13.94 -12.11
C ASN A 229 2.45 -12.70 -13.02
N LYS A 230 1.78 -12.67 -14.17
CA LYS A 230 1.96 -11.63 -15.20
C LYS A 230 1.56 -10.22 -14.74
N VAL A 231 0.55 -10.08 -13.88
CA VAL A 231 0.14 -8.78 -13.34
C VAL A 231 1.23 -8.26 -12.41
N ILE A 232 1.69 -9.12 -11.49
CA ILE A 232 2.78 -8.80 -10.55
C ILE A 232 4.09 -8.45 -11.27
N ASN A 233 4.47 -9.23 -12.28
CA ASN A 233 5.67 -8.97 -13.09
C ASN A 233 5.56 -7.64 -13.84
N THR A 234 4.41 -7.35 -14.44
CA THR A 234 4.22 -6.08 -15.16
C THR A 234 4.26 -4.89 -14.20
N LEU A 235 3.68 -4.99 -13.00
CA LEU A 235 3.77 -3.93 -11.99
C LEU A 235 5.23 -3.69 -11.57
N LEU A 236 6.02 -4.74 -11.37
CA LEU A 236 7.44 -4.62 -11.07
C LEU A 236 8.17 -3.88 -12.20
N ASP A 237 8.00 -4.32 -13.45
CA ASP A 237 8.64 -3.70 -14.61
C ASP A 237 8.31 -2.20 -14.73
N MET A 238 7.05 -1.83 -14.51
CA MET A 238 6.61 -0.43 -14.53
C MET A 238 7.29 0.40 -13.45
N LEU A 239 7.42 -0.13 -12.23
CA LEU A 239 8.16 0.56 -11.15
C LEU A 239 9.65 0.69 -11.48
N MET A 240 10.26 -0.32 -12.10
CA MET A 240 11.67 -0.28 -12.50
C MET A 240 11.92 0.79 -13.57
N ILE A 241 11.06 0.88 -14.59
CA ILE A 241 11.13 1.93 -15.63
C ILE A 241 10.89 3.31 -15.01
N PHE A 242 9.89 3.44 -14.13
CA PHE A 242 9.61 4.71 -13.47
C PHE A 242 10.81 5.21 -12.69
N TRP A 243 11.41 4.38 -11.83
CA TRP A 243 12.52 4.81 -10.98
C TRP A 243 13.83 5.02 -11.74
N GLU A 244 14.03 4.36 -12.87
CA GLU A 244 15.17 4.66 -13.76
C GLU A 244 15.07 6.08 -14.33
N ASN A 245 13.84 6.54 -14.59
CA ASN A 245 13.58 7.82 -15.25
C ASN A 245 13.21 8.94 -14.28
N ASN A 246 12.95 8.69 -12.99
CA ASN A 246 12.42 9.68 -12.05
C ASN A 246 13.20 9.71 -10.73
N ASP A 247 13.26 10.88 -10.10
CA ASP A 247 13.93 11.09 -8.80
C ASP A 247 12.96 11.49 -7.68
N THR A 248 11.70 11.72 -8.03
CA THR A 248 10.64 12.09 -7.09
C THR A 248 9.33 11.46 -7.55
N VAL A 249 8.40 11.29 -6.61
CA VAL A 249 7.08 10.72 -6.87
C VAL A 249 6.04 11.85 -6.87
N PRO A 250 5.24 12.02 -7.94
CA PRO A 250 4.22 13.08 -8.03
C PRO A 250 3.01 12.84 -7.11
N ASN A 251 2.76 11.60 -6.69
CA ASN A 251 1.66 11.25 -5.80
C ASN A 251 1.99 10.00 -5.00
N TYR A 252 1.74 10.02 -3.69
CA TYR A 252 1.96 8.87 -2.81
C TYR A 252 1.31 7.57 -3.33
N PHE A 253 0.14 7.66 -3.95
CA PHE A 253 -0.61 6.51 -4.48
C PHE A 253 -0.27 6.17 -5.93
N ILE A 254 0.95 6.46 -6.39
CA ILE A 254 1.37 6.22 -7.77
C ILE A 254 1.18 4.75 -8.19
N LEU A 255 1.41 3.80 -7.28
CA LEU A 255 1.23 2.37 -7.51
C LEU A 255 -0.25 2.00 -7.69
N GLN A 256 -1.16 2.57 -6.91
CA GLN A 256 -2.59 2.29 -7.03
C GLN A 256 -3.13 2.84 -8.35
N ILE A 257 -2.65 4.02 -8.76
CA ILE A 257 -2.97 4.60 -10.08
C ILE A 257 -2.47 3.67 -11.19
N LEU A 258 -1.23 3.16 -11.07
CA LEU A 258 -0.67 2.20 -12.02
C LEU A 258 -1.52 0.91 -12.10
N TYR A 259 -1.86 0.30 -10.96
CA TYR A 259 -2.68 -0.91 -10.93
C TYR A 259 -4.03 -0.69 -11.62
N ASN A 260 -4.66 0.46 -11.36
CA ASN A 260 -5.92 0.81 -12.00
C ASN A 260 -5.78 0.86 -13.53
N GLU A 261 -4.78 1.58 -14.08
CA GLU A 261 -4.60 1.67 -15.54
C GLU A 261 -4.22 0.32 -16.16
N LEU A 262 -3.36 -0.45 -15.49
CA LEU A 262 -2.97 -1.78 -15.97
C LEU A 262 -4.19 -2.71 -16.11
N ILE A 263 -5.01 -2.80 -15.06
CA ILE A 263 -6.18 -3.69 -15.06
C ILE A 263 -7.27 -3.18 -16.00
N GLU A 264 -7.64 -1.90 -15.96
CA GLU A 264 -8.74 -1.40 -16.78
C GLU A 264 -8.43 -1.42 -18.29
N ASN A 265 -7.19 -1.11 -18.68
CA ASN A 265 -6.85 -0.90 -20.09
C ASN A 265 -6.19 -2.12 -20.76
N TYR A 266 -5.52 -3.00 -20.00
CA TYR A 266 -4.70 -4.08 -20.58
C TYR A 266 -5.05 -5.47 -20.03
N TYR A 267 -5.38 -5.57 -18.74
CA TYR A 267 -5.54 -6.83 -18.03
C TYR A 267 -6.90 -6.99 -17.35
N LYS A 268 -7.98 -6.56 -18.03
CA LYS A 268 -9.33 -6.58 -17.45
C LYS A 268 -9.79 -8.00 -17.08
N ASN A 269 -9.46 -8.97 -17.94
CA ASN A 269 -9.78 -10.38 -17.72
C ASN A 269 -8.90 -11.05 -16.65
N GLU A 270 -7.84 -10.37 -16.21
CA GLU A 270 -6.93 -10.88 -15.18
C GLU A 270 -7.29 -10.32 -13.80
N GLN A 271 -8.28 -9.43 -13.71
CA GLN A 271 -8.66 -8.83 -12.43
C GLN A 271 -9.05 -9.93 -11.43
N CYS A 272 -8.31 -10.00 -10.32
CA CYS A 272 -8.62 -10.92 -9.23
C CYS A 272 -9.97 -10.60 -8.59
N GLN A 273 -10.50 -11.54 -7.80
CA GLN A 273 -11.77 -11.37 -7.10
C GLN A 273 -11.81 -10.05 -6.30
N ILE A 274 -12.89 -9.30 -6.45
CA ILE A 274 -13.11 -8.07 -5.70
C ILE A 274 -13.60 -8.42 -4.30
N ILE A 275 -12.78 -8.11 -3.30
CA ILE A 275 -13.14 -8.07 -1.88
C ILE A 275 -12.77 -6.69 -1.35
N SER A 276 -13.69 -6.06 -0.65
CA SER A 276 -13.57 -4.65 -0.27
C SER A 276 -12.29 -4.35 0.50
N ASP A 277 -11.52 -3.37 0.01
CA ASP A 277 -10.38 -2.77 0.69
C ASP A 277 -10.77 -1.98 1.94
N THR A 278 -12.05 -1.79 2.22
CA THR A 278 -12.52 -1.25 3.49
C THR A 278 -12.44 -2.26 4.63
N PHE A 279 -12.57 -3.56 4.38
CA PHE A 279 -12.63 -4.56 5.46
C PHE A 279 -11.33 -4.60 6.29
N PRO A 280 -10.12 -4.59 5.70
CA PRO A 280 -8.89 -4.51 6.48
C PRO A 280 -8.73 -3.20 7.28
N HIS A 281 -9.45 -2.13 6.93
CA HIS A 281 -9.33 -0.83 7.60
C HIS A 281 -10.34 -0.61 8.74
N GLU A 282 -11.30 -1.52 8.93
CA GLU A 282 -12.33 -1.38 9.98
C GLU A 282 -11.69 -1.34 11.37
N MET A 283 -10.74 -2.25 11.66
CA MET A 283 -10.02 -2.29 12.94
C MET A 283 -9.22 -1.00 13.19
N PHE A 284 -8.64 -0.42 12.13
CA PHE A 284 -7.86 0.81 12.25
C PHE A 284 -8.72 2.02 12.64
N ARG A 285 -9.97 2.09 12.17
CA ARG A 285 -10.90 3.18 12.51
C ARG A 285 -11.23 3.20 14.00
N VAL A 286 -11.38 2.02 14.62
CA VAL A 286 -11.76 1.86 16.03
C VAL A 286 -10.59 1.63 16.98
N TRP A 287 -9.35 1.66 16.47
CA TRP A 287 -8.16 1.20 17.19
C TRP A 287 -7.95 1.88 18.56
N PHE A 288 -8.35 3.14 18.68
CA PHE A 288 -8.27 3.92 19.93
C PHE A 288 -9.66 4.25 20.52
N ASP A 289 -10.71 3.63 20.02
CA ASP A 289 -12.05 3.73 20.59
C ASP A 289 -12.19 2.76 21.77
N LYS A 290 -13.21 2.98 22.60
CA LYS A 290 -13.51 2.09 23.73
C LYS A 290 -13.74 0.66 23.21
N TYR A 291 -13.07 -0.31 23.83
CA TYR A 291 -13.20 -1.72 23.48
C TYR A 291 -14.64 -2.21 23.62
N SER A 292 -15.09 -2.97 22.63
CA SER A 292 -16.35 -3.71 22.62
C SER A 292 -16.13 -5.05 21.94
N GLU A 293 -16.41 -6.14 22.66
CA GLU A 293 -16.32 -7.51 22.15
C GLU A 293 -17.25 -7.72 20.94
N GLU A 294 -18.48 -7.19 21.01
CA GLU A 294 -19.45 -7.23 19.92
C GLU A 294 -18.87 -6.58 18.66
N ARG A 295 -18.28 -5.40 18.79
CA ARG A 295 -17.67 -4.68 17.67
C ARG A 295 -16.44 -5.40 17.13
N LEU A 296 -15.63 -6.04 17.99
CA LEU A 296 -14.52 -6.89 17.55
C LEU A 296 -15.05 -8.03 16.66
N MET A 297 -16.07 -8.75 17.14
CA MET A 297 -16.67 -9.86 16.39
C MET A 297 -17.29 -9.41 15.06
N GLU A 298 -17.93 -8.24 14.99
CA GLU A 298 -18.43 -7.66 13.74
C GLU A 298 -17.32 -7.41 12.72
N ILE A 299 -16.18 -6.88 13.18
CA ILE A 299 -15.03 -6.60 12.31
C ILE A 299 -14.40 -7.91 11.82
N MET A 300 -14.20 -8.88 12.71
CA MET A 300 -13.62 -10.19 12.39
C MET A 300 -14.51 -11.00 11.42
N LYS A 301 -15.84 -10.84 11.46
CA LYS A 301 -16.75 -11.46 10.48
C LYS A 301 -16.48 -11.00 9.04
N LYS A 302 -15.91 -9.81 8.83
CA LYS A 302 -15.63 -9.26 7.49
C LYS A 302 -14.24 -9.65 6.98
N SER A 303 -13.25 -9.67 7.85
CA SER A 303 -11.85 -9.99 7.51
C SER A 303 -11.08 -10.40 8.76
N ASP A 304 -10.15 -11.34 8.60
CA ASP A 304 -9.17 -11.70 9.63
C ASP A 304 -7.84 -10.97 9.46
N ILE A 305 -7.71 -10.20 8.39
CA ILE A 305 -6.52 -9.45 8.01
C ILE A 305 -6.84 -7.96 8.18
N HIS A 306 -6.11 -7.29 9.08
CA HIS A 306 -6.38 -5.90 9.47
C HIS A 306 -5.15 -5.02 9.27
N LYS A 307 -5.27 -3.98 8.43
CA LYS A 307 -4.21 -3.01 8.20
C LYS A 307 -4.28 -1.88 9.22
N LEU A 308 -3.25 -1.80 10.06
CA LEU A 308 -3.08 -0.74 11.05
C LEU A 308 -2.04 0.31 10.62
N SER A 309 -1.78 1.31 11.48
CA SER A 309 -0.71 2.29 11.31
C SER A 309 -0.06 2.66 12.64
N PHE A 310 1.27 2.53 12.71
CA PHE A 310 2.06 2.93 13.87
C PHE A 310 2.30 4.46 13.94
N LYS A 311 2.04 5.20 12.84
CA LYS A 311 2.26 6.67 12.79
C LYS A 311 1.39 7.45 13.79
N ILE A 312 0.37 6.80 14.36
CA ILE A 312 -0.58 7.38 15.31
C ILE A 312 -0.13 7.16 16.76
N GLU A 313 0.88 6.33 17.04
CA GLU A 313 1.34 6.09 18.42
C GLU A 313 1.86 7.35 19.12
N ASN A 314 2.39 8.31 18.37
CA ASN A 314 2.84 9.61 18.88
C ASN A 314 1.68 10.61 19.12
N SER A 315 0.43 10.20 18.93
CA SER A 315 -0.72 11.05 19.23
C SER A 315 -1.08 10.96 20.72
N LYS A 316 -1.48 12.08 21.34
CA LYS A 316 -1.99 12.15 22.73
C LYS A 316 -3.35 11.43 22.92
N ARG A 317 -3.59 10.33 22.20
CA ARG A 317 -4.83 9.56 22.27
C ARG A 317 -4.87 8.75 23.56
N LYS A 318 -6.06 8.67 24.13
CA LYS A 318 -6.33 7.81 25.29
C LYS A 318 -6.14 6.35 24.87
N LYS A 319 -5.38 5.58 25.66
CA LYS A 319 -5.16 4.14 25.44
C LYS A 319 -6.05 3.29 26.35
N ASP A 320 -6.38 3.78 27.54
CA ASP A 320 -7.12 2.99 28.53
C ASP A 320 -8.51 2.59 28.04
N LYS A 321 -8.80 1.29 28.18
CA LYS A 321 -10.04 0.61 27.79
C LYS A 321 -10.32 0.67 26.30
N THR A 322 -9.27 0.70 25.46
CA THR A 322 -9.41 0.74 23.99
C THR A 322 -9.08 -0.59 23.31
N PHE A 323 -9.38 -0.72 22.02
CA PHE A 323 -8.95 -1.85 21.19
C PHE A 323 -7.42 -2.04 21.23
N PHE A 324 -6.66 -0.95 21.16
CA PHE A 324 -5.20 -0.99 21.31
C PHE A 324 -4.78 -1.66 22.62
N GLU A 325 -5.30 -1.22 23.77
CA GLU A 325 -4.94 -1.79 25.08
C GLU A 325 -5.40 -3.25 25.21
N TYR A 326 -6.56 -3.60 24.64
CA TYR A 326 -7.03 -4.98 24.59
C TYR A 326 -6.00 -5.89 23.91
N PHE A 327 -5.53 -5.53 22.71
CA PHE A 327 -4.55 -6.33 21.98
C PHE A 327 -3.16 -6.29 22.63
N GLU A 328 -2.76 -5.16 23.22
CA GLU A 328 -1.52 -5.04 24.00
C GLU A 328 -1.50 -6.03 25.17
N LYS A 329 -2.60 -6.11 25.93
CA LYS A 329 -2.79 -7.10 27.03
C LYS A 329 -2.88 -8.52 26.53
N MET A 330 -3.63 -8.77 25.45
CA MET A 330 -3.77 -10.09 24.84
C MET A 330 -2.41 -10.71 24.49
N TYR A 331 -1.50 -9.90 23.97
CA TYR A 331 -0.15 -10.33 23.59
C TYR A 331 0.93 -10.08 24.65
N ARG A 332 0.56 -9.62 25.85
CA ARG A 332 1.47 -9.35 26.98
C ARG A 332 2.63 -8.44 26.58
N ILE A 333 2.33 -7.38 25.84
CA ILE A 333 3.30 -6.35 25.48
C ILE A 333 3.36 -5.37 26.64
N ASN A 334 4.55 -5.25 27.24
CA ASN A 334 4.80 -4.38 28.39
C ASN A 334 5.32 -3.01 27.97
#